data_AF-A0A5C8GK37-F1
#
_entry.id   AF-A0A5C8GK37-F1
#
_cell.length_a   1.000
_cell.length_b   1.000
_cell.length_c   1.000
_cell.angle_alpha   90.00
_cell.angle_beta   90.00
_cell.angle_gamma   90.00
#
_symmetry.space_group_name_H-M   'P 1'
#
loop_
_entity.id
_entity.type
_entity.pdbx_description
1 polymer ?
#
loop_
_entity_poly.entity_id
_entity_poly.type
_entity_poly.pdbx_seq_one_letter_code
_entity_poly.pdbx_strand_id
1 'polypeptide(L)'
;MMAYTDKFQPADELISEINTLKSHISPVALPKFIGAISVSAVTSYELAIKEIFIDYASNKHHLFGSFIQNYLSRLNGRIEISDLKKEIKKFDNTLAINFETEITAVEHVEPSVRSCYQNLIQGRHSYVHANRINLSYDECIYDYELGKKIIKALHVVMV
;
A
#
# COMPACT_ATOMS: atom_id res chain seq x y z
N MET A 1 -15.40 13.01 3.25
CA MET A 1 -14.36 12.07 2.76
C MET A 1 -14.32 10.88 3.69
N MET A 2 -14.17 9.68 3.14
CA MET A 2 -13.82 8.51 3.94
C MET A 2 -12.34 8.65 4.30
N ALA A 3 -11.92 8.18 5.47
CA ALA A 3 -10.51 8.23 5.81
C ALA A 3 -9.74 7.27 4.90
N TYR A 4 -8.50 7.61 4.50
CA TYR A 4 -7.68 6.70 3.70
C TYR A 4 -7.48 5.33 4.38
N THR A 5 -7.60 5.29 5.71
CA THR A 5 -7.54 4.07 6.53
C THR A 5 -8.69 3.11 6.24
N ASP A 6 -9.85 3.62 5.84
CA ASP A 6 -11.02 2.80 5.51
C ASP A 6 -10.75 1.91 4.30
N LYS A 7 -9.75 2.26 3.46
CA LYS A 7 -9.34 1.45 2.32
C LYS A 7 -8.64 0.15 2.72
N PHE A 8 -8.20 0.02 3.97
CA PHE A 8 -7.57 -1.21 4.50
C PHE A 8 -8.59 -2.26 4.94
N GLN A 9 -9.82 -1.84 5.27
CA GLN A 9 -10.86 -2.72 5.83
C GLN A 9 -11.09 -3.99 4.99
N PRO A 10 -11.22 -3.96 3.64
CA PRO A 10 -11.43 -5.18 2.87
C PRO A 10 -10.27 -6.18 2.96
N ALA A 11 -9.03 -5.71 3.09
CA ALA A 11 -7.87 -6.58 3.27
C ALA A 11 -7.79 -7.12 4.71
N ASP A 12 -8.08 -6.29 5.71
CA ASP A 12 -8.14 -6.69 7.11
C ASP A 12 -9.22 -7.76 7.35
N GLU A 13 -10.41 -7.60 6.76
CA GLU A 13 -11.51 -8.57 6.80
C GLU A 13 -11.11 -9.90 6.14
N LEU A 14 -10.52 -9.86 4.94
CA LEU A 14 -10.03 -11.06 4.26
C LEU A 14 -8.97 -11.82 5.08
N ILE A 15 -8.02 -11.10 5.68
CA ILE A 15 -6.98 -11.69 6.54
C ILE A 15 -7.63 -12.32 7.77
N SER A 16 -8.61 -11.64 8.38
CA SER A 16 -9.36 -12.15 9.54
C SER A 16 -10.07 -13.47 9.19
N GLU A 17 -10.80 -13.51 8.08
CA GLU A 17 -11.49 -14.71 7.63
C GLU A 17 -10.51 -15.87 7.37
N ILE A 18 -9.43 -15.62 6.64
CA ILE A 18 -8.44 -16.66 6.32
C ILE A 18 -7.72 -17.13 7.59
N ASN A 19 -7.46 -16.26 8.57
CA ASN A 19 -6.88 -16.65 9.86
C ASN A 19 -7.74 -17.69 10.59
N THR A 20 -9.07 -17.57 10.54
CA THR A 20 -9.98 -18.57 11.14
C THR A 20 -9.92 -19.93 10.44
N LEU A 21 -9.62 -19.92 9.14
CA LEU A 21 -9.56 -21.13 8.30
C LEU A 21 -8.15 -21.73 8.20
N LYS A 22 -7.09 -20.99 8.57
CA LYS A 22 -5.67 -21.34 8.34
C LYS A 22 -5.33 -22.77 8.72
N SER A 23 -5.80 -23.25 9.87
CA SER A 23 -5.53 -24.61 10.36
C SER A 23 -6.17 -25.72 9.51
N HIS A 24 -7.18 -25.39 8.71
CA HIS A 24 -7.91 -26.32 7.84
C HIS A 24 -7.48 -26.22 6.38
N ILE A 25 -6.63 -25.25 6.03
CA ILE A 25 -6.13 -25.06 4.66
C ILE A 25 -4.98 -26.04 4.41
N SER A 26 -5.07 -26.80 3.32
CA SER A 26 -4.00 -27.71 2.94
C SER A 26 -2.73 -26.96 2.53
N PRO A 27 -1.52 -27.52 2.74
CA PRO A 27 -0.27 -26.88 2.32
C PRO A 27 -0.22 -26.53 0.83
N VAL A 28 -0.90 -27.31 -0.02
CA VAL A 28 -0.97 -27.08 -1.47
C VAL A 28 -1.89 -25.89 -1.82
N ALA A 29 -2.93 -25.66 -1.03
CA ALA A 29 -3.87 -24.56 -1.25
C ALA A 29 -3.40 -23.24 -0.63
N LEU A 30 -2.64 -23.30 0.48
CA LEU A 30 -2.19 -22.13 1.24
C LEU A 30 -1.54 -21.03 0.36
N PRO A 31 -0.65 -21.32 -0.60
CA PRO A 31 -0.08 -20.30 -1.48
C PRO A 31 -1.12 -19.46 -2.25
N LYS A 32 -2.28 -20.03 -2.60
CA LYS A 32 -3.36 -19.30 -3.29
C LYS A 32 -3.99 -18.26 -2.39
N PHE A 33 -4.17 -18.58 -1.11
CA PHE A 33 -4.68 -17.65 -0.11
C PHE A 33 -3.67 -16.54 0.19
N ILE A 34 -2.38 -16.87 0.31
CA ILE A 34 -1.32 -15.85 0.46
C ILE A 34 -1.30 -14.92 -0.75
N GLY A 35 -1.44 -15.48 -1.96
CA GLY A 35 -1.58 -14.71 -3.20
C GLY A 35 -2.79 -13.77 -3.18
N ALA A 36 -3.96 -14.26 -2.79
CA ALA A 36 -5.17 -13.44 -2.65
C ALA A 36 -5.02 -12.31 -1.62
N ILE A 37 -4.40 -12.59 -0.46
CA ILE A 37 -4.07 -11.57 0.55
C ILE A 37 -3.13 -10.52 -0.05
N SER A 38 -2.05 -10.94 -0.73
CA SER A 38 -1.09 -10.00 -1.33
C SER A 38 -1.73 -9.07 -2.35
N VAL A 39 -2.68 -9.59 -3.16
CA VAL A 39 -3.47 -8.77 -4.09
C VAL A 39 -4.34 -7.78 -3.34
N SER A 40 -5.13 -8.25 -2.37
CA SER A 40 -6.04 -7.39 -1.59
C SER A 40 -5.30 -6.29 -0.83
N ALA A 41 -4.18 -6.63 -0.18
CA ALA A 41 -3.33 -5.71 0.55
C ALA A 41 -2.75 -4.62 -0.35
N VAL A 42 -2.17 -5.00 -1.48
CA VAL A 42 -1.58 -4.05 -2.45
C VAL A 42 -2.65 -3.18 -3.12
N THR A 43 -3.84 -3.73 -3.38
CA THR A 43 -4.98 -2.93 -3.85
C THR A 43 -5.40 -1.91 -2.79
N SER A 44 -5.43 -2.30 -1.52
CA SER A 44 -5.76 -1.39 -0.41
C SER A 44 -4.76 -0.24 -0.30
N TYR A 45 -3.45 -0.52 -0.46
CA TYR A 45 -2.42 0.52 -0.57
C TYR A 45 -2.70 1.49 -1.72
N GLU A 46 -2.97 0.96 -2.92
CA GLU A 46 -3.23 1.79 -4.09
C GLU A 46 -4.44 2.70 -3.89
N LEU A 47 -5.53 2.19 -3.31
CA LEU A 47 -6.72 2.98 -3.02
C LEU A 47 -6.47 4.04 -1.93
N ALA A 48 -5.72 3.70 -0.88
CA ALA A 48 -5.36 4.63 0.17
C ALA A 48 -4.47 5.77 -0.37
N ILE A 49 -3.46 5.43 -1.18
CA ILE A 49 -2.59 6.40 -1.85
C ILE A 49 -3.42 7.35 -2.72
N LYS A 50 -4.34 6.81 -3.53
CA LYS A 50 -5.23 7.63 -4.37
C LYS A 50 -6.06 8.61 -3.55
N GLU A 51 -6.68 8.14 -2.47
CA GLU A 51 -7.46 9.00 -1.56
C GLU A 51 -6.58 10.13 -1.00
N ILE A 52 -5.39 9.82 -0.47
CA ILE A 52 -4.46 10.82 0.08
C ILE A 52 -4.12 11.92 -0.94
N PHE A 53 -3.76 11.54 -2.17
CA PHE A 53 -3.45 12.52 -3.21
C PHE A 53 -4.66 13.36 -3.62
N ILE A 54 -5.84 12.75 -3.72
CA ILE A 54 -7.09 13.44 -4.09
C ILE A 54 -7.48 14.43 -2.99
N ASP A 55 -7.38 14.04 -1.73
CA ASP A 55 -7.73 14.86 -0.57
C ASP A 55 -6.79 16.07 -0.49
N TYR A 56 -5.47 15.84 -0.56
CA TYR A 56 -4.48 16.91 -0.60
C TYR A 56 -4.76 17.92 -1.72
N ALA A 57 -4.99 17.42 -2.94
CA ALA A 57 -5.27 18.27 -4.10
C ALA A 57 -6.60 19.05 -3.96
N SER A 58 -7.64 18.41 -3.43
CA SER A 58 -8.96 19.01 -3.21
C SER A 58 -8.91 20.11 -2.16
N ASN A 59 -8.12 19.92 -1.10
CA ASN A 59 -7.87 20.93 -0.06
C ASN A 59 -7.16 22.18 -0.60
N LYS A 60 -6.35 22.04 -1.66
CA LYS A 60 -5.77 23.19 -2.36
C LYS A 60 -6.80 23.84 -3.28
N HIS A 61 -7.49 23.06 -4.11
CA HIS A 61 -8.56 23.54 -4.99
C HIS A 61 -9.41 22.37 -5.53
N HIS A 62 -10.75 22.48 -5.47
CA HIS A 62 -11.66 21.41 -5.89
C HIS A 62 -11.48 20.93 -7.35
N LEU A 63 -11.25 21.84 -8.32
CA LEU A 63 -10.95 21.45 -9.72
C LEU A 63 -9.62 20.68 -9.84
N PHE A 64 -8.64 21.00 -8.99
CA PHE A 64 -7.37 20.30 -8.96
C PHE A 64 -7.55 18.89 -8.38
N GLY A 65 -8.36 18.74 -7.34
CA GLY A 65 -8.82 17.44 -6.85
C GLY A 65 -9.44 16.58 -7.95
N SER A 66 -10.37 17.15 -8.73
CA SER A 66 -11.01 16.45 -9.85
C SER A 66 -10.02 16.06 -10.95
N PHE A 67 -9.04 16.93 -11.24
CA PHE A 67 -7.95 16.61 -12.18
C PHE A 67 -7.11 15.44 -11.68
N ILE A 68 -6.70 15.46 -10.40
CA ILE A 68 -5.88 14.41 -9.78
C ILE A 68 -6.63 13.08 -9.72
N GLN A 69 -7.93 13.07 -9.40
CA GLN A 69 -8.76 11.87 -9.42
C GLN A 69 -8.74 11.21 -10.81
N ASN A 70 -8.96 11.99 -11.87
CA ASN A 70 -8.93 11.50 -13.25
C ASN A 70 -7.52 11.03 -13.66
N TYR A 71 -6.49 11.76 -13.25
CA TYR A 71 -5.10 11.43 -13.52
C TYR A 71 -4.70 10.10 -12.86
N LEU A 72 -5.04 9.92 -11.58
CA LEU A 72 -4.70 8.73 -10.78
C LEU A 72 -5.56 7.51 -11.08
N SER A 73 -6.68 7.66 -11.80
CA SER A 73 -7.45 6.51 -12.31
C SER A 73 -6.59 5.53 -13.13
N ARG A 74 -5.44 5.99 -13.63
CA ARG A 74 -4.48 5.23 -14.45
C ARG A 74 -3.22 4.79 -13.70
N LEU A 75 -3.11 5.02 -12.39
CA LEU A 75 -1.90 4.74 -11.60
C LEU A 75 -1.60 3.23 -11.40
N ASN A 76 -2.40 2.33 -11.98
CA ASN A 76 -2.36 0.87 -11.78
C ASN A 76 -0.95 0.31 -11.55
N GLY A 77 -0.66 -0.04 -10.29
CA GLY A 77 0.59 -0.68 -9.87
C GLY A 77 1.83 0.21 -9.67
N ARG A 78 1.79 1.51 -9.96
CA ARG A 78 2.90 2.46 -9.71
C ARG A 78 2.87 3.01 -8.28
N ILE A 79 3.02 2.10 -7.33
CA ILE A 79 2.94 2.40 -5.90
C ILE A 79 4.27 2.17 -5.17
N GLU A 80 5.35 1.89 -5.88
CA GLU A 80 6.67 1.81 -5.26
C GLU A 80 7.04 3.17 -4.64
N ILE A 81 7.86 3.17 -3.58
CA ILE A 81 8.30 4.41 -2.93
C ILE A 81 8.94 5.36 -3.96
N SER A 82 9.68 4.82 -4.93
CA SER A 82 10.30 5.60 -6.00
C SER A 82 9.27 6.26 -6.91
N ASP A 83 8.16 5.59 -7.21
CA ASP A 83 7.05 6.13 -8.00
C ASP A 83 6.28 7.18 -7.22
N LEU A 84 5.97 6.91 -5.94
CA LEU A 84 5.32 7.88 -5.06
C LEU A 84 6.11 9.18 -4.98
N LYS A 85 7.44 9.11 -4.80
CA LYS A 85 8.30 10.30 -4.83
C LYS A 85 8.20 11.06 -6.15
N LYS A 86 8.15 10.38 -7.30
CA LYS A 86 7.98 11.05 -8.61
C LYS A 86 6.62 11.76 -8.70
N GLU A 87 5.56 11.15 -8.19
CA GLU A 87 4.22 11.76 -8.18
C GLU A 87 4.15 12.95 -7.23
N ILE A 88 4.69 12.84 -6.00
CA ILE A 88 4.74 13.92 -5.02
C ILE A 88 5.49 15.14 -5.56
N LYS A 89 6.61 14.94 -6.26
CA LYS A 89 7.39 16.04 -6.87
C LYS A 89 6.60 16.88 -7.87
N LYS A 90 5.52 16.36 -8.45
CA LYS A 90 4.62 17.13 -9.34
C LYS A 90 3.78 18.15 -8.58
N PHE A 91 3.57 17.92 -7.29
CA PHE A 91 2.95 18.88 -6.39
C PHE A 91 3.99 19.84 -5.83
N ASP A 92 5.04 19.30 -5.21
CA ASP A 92 6.13 20.08 -4.60
C ASP A 92 7.33 19.16 -4.30
N ASN A 93 8.54 19.61 -4.64
CA ASN A 93 9.78 18.90 -4.33
C ASN A 93 10.04 18.78 -2.82
N THR A 94 9.61 19.77 -2.03
CA THR A 94 9.77 19.79 -0.57
C THR A 94 9.01 18.65 0.08
N LEU A 95 7.80 18.35 -0.41
CA LEU A 95 7.00 17.23 0.07
C LEU A 95 7.70 15.89 -0.19
N ALA A 96 8.38 15.73 -1.33
CA ALA A 96 9.10 14.50 -1.62
C ALA A 96 10.30 14.28 -0.69
N ILE A 97 10.95 15.37 -0.25
CA ILE A 97 12.00 15.34 0.77
C ILE A 97 11.39 14.97 2.12
N ASN A 98 10.30 15.62 2.52
CA ASN A 98 9.61 15.33 3.78
C ASN A 98 9.13 13.88 3.84
N PHE A 99 8.62 13.32 2.74
CA PHE A 99 8.22 11.92 2.68
C PHE A 99 9.39 10.96 2.92
N GLU A 100 10.57 11.26 2.37
CA GLU A 100 11.76 10.46 2.68
C GLU A 100 12.18 10.58 4.14
N THR A 101 12.13 11.79 4.70
CA THR A 101 12.42 12.03 6.11
C THR A 101 11.47 11.23 7.02
N GLU A 102 10.17 11.25 6.73
CA GLU A 102 9.16 10.50 7.49
C GLU A 102 9.36 8.98 7.36
N ILE A 103 9.64 8.45 6.16
CA ILE A 103 9.96 7.02 6.02
C ILE A 103 11.21 6.67 6.82
N THR A 104 12.24 7.53 6.79
CA THR A 104 13.49 7.30 7.51
C THR A 104 13.26 7.29 9.03
N ALA A 105 12.40 8.18 9.53
CA ALA A 105 12.00 8.18 10.94
C ALA A 105 11.26 6.90 11.34
N VAL A 106 10.37 6.38 10.49
CA VAL A 106 9.73 5.07 10.71
C VAL A 106 10.76 3.96 10.69
N GLU A 107 11.71 3.98 9.75
CA GLU A 107 12.76 2.98 9.58
C GLU A 107 13.73 2.92 10.79
N HIS A 108 13.92 4.02 11.51
CA HIS A 108 14.69 4.01 12.76
C HIS A 108 14.05 3.16 13.86
N VAL A 109 12.72 3.05 13.86
CA VAL A 109 11.96 2.20 14.80
C VAL A 109 11.73 0.81 14.21
N GLU A 110 11.52 0.73 12.89
CA GLU A 110 11.14 -0.47 12.15
C GLU A 110 12.07 -0.67 10.93
N PRO A 111 13.28 -1.22 11.13
CA PRO A 111 14.33 -1.26 10.09
C PRO A 111 13.94 -1.99 8.80
N SER A 112 12.93 -2.86 8.85
CA SER A 112 12.45 -3.62 7.70
C SER A 112 11.30 -2.95 6.94
N VAL A 113 10.82 -1.76 7.34
CA VAL A 113 9.57 -1.18 6.80
C VAL A 113 9.60 -1.04 5.27
N ARG A 114 10.73 -0.61 4.69
CA ARG A 114 10.88 -0.47 3.23
C ARG A 114 10.89 -1.82 2.52
N SER A 115 11.66 -2.77 3.04
CA SER A 115 11.74 -4.11 2.45
C SER A 115 10.40 -4.81 2.51
N CYS A 116 9.69 -4.74 3.64
CA CYS A 116 8.36 -5.30 3.83
C CYS A 116 7.34 -4.73 2.84
N TYR A 117 7.32 -3.40 2.68
CA TYR A 117 6.46 -2.75 1.70
C TYR A 117 6.77 -3.23 0.27
N GLN A 118 8.05 -3.28 -0.11
CA GLN A 118 8.48 -3.72 -1.44
C GLN A 118 8.21 -5.22 -1.68
N ASN A 119 8.45 -6.06 -0.67
CA ASN A 119 8.24 -7.50 -0.71
C ASN A 119 6.78 -7.83 -1.03
N LEU A 120 5.83 -7.14 -0.40
CA LEU A 120 4.41 -7.36 -0.64
C LEU A 120 4.00 -6.97 -2.07
N ILE A 121 4.55 -5.86 -2.58
CA ILE A 121 4.35 -5.43 -3.99
C ILE A 121 4.90 -6.49 -4.95
N GLN A 122 6.10 -6.99 -4.69
CA GLN A 122 6.73 -8.05 -5.50
C GLN A 122 5.99 -9.39 -5.39
N GLY A 123 5.47 -9.72 -4.20
CA GLY A 123 4.65 -10.89 -3.94
C GLY A 123 3.37 -10.87 -4.78
N ARG A 124 2.65 -9.74 -4.78
CA ARG A 124 1.50 -9.53 -5.66
C ARG A 124 1.87 -9.70 -7.13
N HIS A 125 2.96 -9.06 -7.58
CA HIS A 125 3.40 -9.13 -8.97
C HIS A 125 3.70 -10.58 -9.39
N SER A 126 4.47 -11.30 -8.58
CA SER A 126 4.82 -12.70 -8.81
C SER A 126 3.59 -13.60 -8.86
N TYR A 127 2.60 -13.35 -7.99
CA TYR A 127 1.39 -14.15 -7.95
C TYR A 127 0.53 -13.92 -9.19
N VAL A 128 0.27 -12.66 -9.55
CA VAL A 128 -0.58 -12.31 -10.69
C VAL A 128 0.02 -12.77 -12.03
N HIS A 129 1.34 -12.69 -12.20
CA HIS A 129 1.99 -13.01 -13.48
C HIS A 129 2.55 -14.43 -13.59
N ALA A 130 2.99 -15.02 -12.48
CA ALA A 130 3.66 -16.33 -12.48
C ALA A 130 2.93 -17.38 -11.62
N ASN A 131 1.82 -17.03 -10.97
CA ASN A 131 1.10 -17.89 -10.01
C ASN A 131 2.05 -18.45 -8.92
N ARG A 132 3.00 -17.63 -8.48
CA ARG A 132 4.00 -17.94 -7.46
C ARG A 132 3.97 -16.89 -6.37
N ILE A 133 4.04 -17.33 -5.12
CA ILE A 133 4.17 -16.44 -3.97
C ILE A 133 5.49 -16.74 -3.26
N ASN A 134 6.25 -15.70 -2.99
CA ASN A 134 7.60 -15.81 -2.40
C ASN A 134 7.58 -15.47 -0.90
N LEU A 135 6.39 -15.33 -0.32
CA LEU A 135 6.16 -15.02 1.08
C LEU A 135 5.46 -16.20 1.73
N SER A 136 5.85 -16.51 2.96
CA SER A 136 5.03 -17.31 3.85
C SER A 136 3.77 -16.53 4.26
N TYR A 137 2.81 -17.24 4.86
CA TYR A 137 1.57 -16.62 5.32
C TYR A 137 1.83 -15.52 6.36
N ASP A 138 2.70 -15.81 7.33
CA ASP A 138 2.97 -14.90 8.42
C ASP A 138 3.83 -13.70 7.96
N GLU A 139 4.77 -13.92 7.03
CA GLU A 139 5.50 -12.82 6.36
C GLU A 139 4.56 -11.91 5.58
N CYS A 140 3.59 -12.46 4.84
CA CYS A 140 2.65 -11.66 4.06
C CYS A 140 1.82 -10.71 4.95
N ILE A 141 1.33 -11.20 6.09
CA ILE A 141 0.58 -10.38 7.06
C ILE A 141 1.50 -9.35 7.72
N TYR A 142 2.70 -9.77 8.15
CA TYR A 142 3.67 -8.87 8.76
C TYR A 142 4.08 -7.73 7.81
N ASP A 143 4.37 -8.07 6.56
CA ASP A 143 4.72 -7.11 5.51
C ASP A 143 3.57 -6.14 5.21
N TYR A 144 2.33 -6.63 5.30
CA TYR A 144 1.14 -5.81 5.18
C TYR A 144 1.00 -4.79 6.34
N GLU A 145 1.16 -5.24 7.58
CA GLU A 145 1.07 -4.35 8.75
C GLU A 145 2.17 -3.28 8.74
N LEU A 146 3.40 -3.65 8.39
CA LEU A 146 4.48 -2.68 8.25
C LEU A 146 4.29 -1.74 7.07
N GLY A 147 3.83 -2.24 5.92
CA GLY A 147 3.63 -1.40 4.74
C GLY A 147 2.57 -0.32 4.93
N LYS A 148 1.56 -0.54 5.81
CA LYS A 148 0.62 0.51 6.24
C LYS A 148 1.34 1.74 6.85
N LYS A 149 2.52 1.56 7.46
CA LYS A 149 3.33 2.67 8.01
C LYS A 149 3.92 3.56 6.90
N ILE A 150 4.25 3.02 5.72
CA ILE A 150 4.65 3.83 4.55
C ILE A 150 3.48 4.69 4.08
N ILE A 151 2.27 4.13 4.04
CA ILE A 151 1.08 4.89 3.65
C ILE A 151 0.75 5.98 4.68
N LYS A 152 0.93 5.69 5.97
CA LYS A 152 0.80 6.69 7.05
C LYS A 152 1.83 7.82 6.89
N ALA A 153 3.09 7.51 6.62
CA ALA A 153 4.13 8.51 6.36
C ALA A 153 3.77 9.40 5.16
N LEU A 154 3.19 8.82 4.09
CA LEU A 154 2.69 9.58 2.96
C LEU A 154 1.58 10.55 3.39
N HIS A 155 0.59 10.08 4.15
CA HIS A 155 -0.49 10.91 4.64
C HIS A 155 0.02 12.06 5.51
N VAL A 156 0.93 11.82 6.45
CA VAL A 156 1.52 12.87 7.32
C VAL A 156 2.08 14.05 6.52
N VAL A 157 2.67 13.77 5.36
CA VAL A 157 3.26 14.78 4.48
C VAL A 157 2.23 15.45 3.56
N MET A 158 1.16 14.75 3.22
CA MET A 158 0.16 15.15 2.23
C MET A 158 -1.15 15.61 2.89
N VAL A 159 -1.06 16.43 3.95
CA VAL A 159 -2.21 17.04 4.65
C VAL A 159 -2.18 18.56 4.52
#